data_AF-A0AAU6XM22-F1
#
_entry.id   AF-A0AAU6XM22-F1
#
_cell.length_a   1.000
_cell.length_b   1.000
_cell.length_c   1.000
_cell.angle_alpha   90.00
_cell.angle_beta   90.00
_cell.angle_gamma   90.00
#
_symmetry.space_group_name_H-M   'P 1'
#
loop_
_entity.id
_entity.type
_entity.pdbx_description
1 polymer ?
#
loop_
_entity_poly.entity_id
_entity_poly.type
_entity_poly.pdbx_seq_one_letter_code
_entity_poly.pdbx_strand_id
1 'polypeptide(L)'
;MVSSPHEALHRIFRMDPGLFARLLPRAGIGFPEHTAIEPLDTDLTEIRPLERRVDSVFRVRVPGEESGFVLAVESQGKPDPDKHNSWTYYLAHMYAKYRLPPFLLVVCKDKATAAWASEPIRVGRAFHTSMVVFPLVLGPGILPVITEPDEAARDLGVAVFSALAYASDRD
;
A
#
# COMPACT_ATOMS: atom_id res chain seq x y z
N MET A 1 -2.67 7.50 -31.86
CA MET A 1 -1.89 6.67 -32.80
C MET A 1 -0.49 6.55 -32.23
N VAL A 2 -0.07 5.33 -31.90
CA VAL A 2 1.29 5.09 -31.38
C VAL A 2 2.27 5.32 -32.53
N SER A 3 3.34 6.07 -32.32
CA SER A 3 4.31 6.35 -33.38
C SER A 3 5.14 5.09 -33.68
N SER A 4 5.49 4.85 -34.95
CA SER A 4 6.34 3.72 -35.37
C SER A 4 7.64 3.57 -34.55
N PRO A 5 8.32 4.66 -34.13
CA PRO A 5 9.46 4.57 -33.21
C PRO A 5 9.09 4.03 -31.82
N HIS A 6 7.94 4.41 -31.26
CA HIS A 6 7.50 3.93 -29.94
C HIS A 6 7.19 2.42 -29.99
N GLU A 7 6.56 1.95 -31.07
CA GLU A 7 6.30 0.51 -31.24
C GLU A 7 7.59 -0.30 -31.41
N ALA A 8 8.56 0.21 -32.19
CA ALA A 8 9.85 -0.44 -32.39
C ALA A 8 10.63 -0.62 -31.07
N LEU A 9 10.62 0.40 -30.22
CA LEU A 9 11.28 0.36 -28.90
C LEU A 9 10.66 -0.67 -27.95
N HIS A 10 9.35 -0.91 -28.01
CA HIS A 10 8.74 -1.97 -27.22
C HIS A 10 8.95 -3.36 -27.82
N ARG A 11 8.91 -3.48 -29.14
CA ARG A 11 9.01 -4.76 -29.84
C ARG A 11 10.38 -5.41 -29.71
N ILE A 12 11.47 -4.62 -29.68
CA ILE A 12 12.83 -5.16 -29.57
C ILE A 12 13.03 -5.98 -28.29
N PHE A 13 12.48 -5.53 -27.16
CA PHE A 13 12.58 -6.25 -25.88
C PHE A 13 11.69 -7.49 -25.83
N ARG A 14 10.57 -7.52 -26.56
CA ARG A 14 9.75 -8.73 -26.68
C ARG A 14 10.41 -9.78 -27.57
N MET A 15 11.13 -9.36 -28.61
CA MET A 15 11.85 -10.25 -29.53
C MET A 15 13.14 -10.80 -28.94
N ASP A 16 13.85 -10.00 -28.15
CA ASP A 16 15.07 -10.40 -27.43
C ASP A 16 15.01 -9.90 -25.99
N PRO A 17 14.30 -10.63 -25.09
CA PRO A 17 14.25 -10.27 -23.67
C PRO A 17 15.64 -10.24 -23.01
N GLY A 18 16.59 -11.04 -23.50
CA GLY A 18 17.98 -11.04 -23.03
C GLY A 18 18.70 -9.70 -23.23
N LEU A 19 18.14 -8.80 -24.07
CA LEU A 19 18.65 -7.44 -24.24
C LEU A 19 18.64 -6.63 -22.93
N PHE A 20 17.71 -6.89 -21.99
CA PHE A 20 17.70 -6.23 -20.67
C PHE A 20 19.00 -6.47 -19.90
N ALA A 21 19.46 -7.72 -19.86
CA ALA A 21 20.68 -8.11 -19.16
C ALA A 21 21.95 -7.49 -19.77
N ARG A 22 21.90 -7.12 -21.06
CA ARG A 22 23.02 -6.48 -21.76
C ARG A 22 23.00 -4.95 -21.66
N LEU A 23 21.81 -4.34 -21.65
CA LEU A 23 21.65 -2.88 -21.65
C LEU A 23 21.60 -2.27 -20.25
N LEU A 24 20.90 -2.88 -19.29
CA LEU A 24 20.74 -2.29 -17.95
C LEU A 24 22.08 -2.08 -17.23
N PRO A 25 23.01 -3.06 -17.22
CA PRO A 25 24.33 -2.83 -16.61
C PRO A 25 25.15 -1.75 -17.31
N ARG A 26 25.03 -1.63 -18.64
CA ARG A 26 25.68 -0.53 -19.41
C ARG A 26 25.12 0.85 -19.04
N ALA A 27 23.89 0.90 -18.56
CA ALA A 27 23.25 2.10 -18.02
C ALA A 27 23.50 2.31 -16.52
N GLY A 28 24.32 1.48 -15.87
CA GLY A 28 24.58 1.55 -14.43
C GLY A 28 23.45 1.00 -13.56
N ILE A 29 22.47 0.31 -14.15
CA ILE A 29 21.37 -0.33 -13.42
C ILE A 29 21.74 -1.79 -13.18
N GLY A 30 21.90 -2.15 -11.91
CA GLY A 30 22.15 -3.54 -11.52
C GLY A 30 21.02 -4.45 -12.00
N PHE A 31 21.37 -5.56 -12.62
CA PHE A 31 20.43 -6.59 -13.05
C PHE A 31 20.91 -7.95 -12.54
N PRO A 32 20.06 -8.71 -11.82
CA PRO A 32 20.50 -9.95 -11.19
C PRO A 32 20.80 -11.04 -12.22
N GLU A 33 21.58 -12.04 -11.79
CA GLU A 33 21.64 -13.32 -12.49
C GLU A 33 20.23 -13.92 -12.61
N HIS A 34 19.93 -14.49 -13.76
CA HIS A 34 18.60 -15.02 -14.10
C HIS A 34 18.76 -16.22 -15.03
N THR A 35 17.77 -17.10 -15.02
CA THR A 35 17.72 -18.28 -15.90
C THR A 35 16.92 -18.02 -17.18
N ALA A 36 15.92 -17.13 -17.11
CA ALA A 36 15.08 -16.74 -18.23
C ALA A 36 14.49 -15.34 -18.01
N ILE A 37 14.10 -14.69 -19.11
CA ILE A 37 13.26 -13.48 -19.12
C ILE A 37 12.13 -13.74 -20.10
N GLU A 38 10.91 -13.84 -19.58
CA GLU A 38 9.74 -14.24 -20.35
C GLU A 38 8.76 -13.06 -20.48
N PRO A 39 8.25 -12.77 -21.67
CA PRO A 39 7.23 -11.74 -21.83
C PRO A 39 5.92 -12.20 -21.20
N LEU A 40 5.34 -11.36 -20.35
CA LEU A 40 3.97 -11.52 -19.86
C LEU A 40 3.00 -10.78 -20.79
N ASP A 41 1.71 -11.12 -20.68
CA ASP A 41 0.66 -10.36 -21.36
C ASP A 41 0.71 -8.90 -20.90
N THR A 42 0.53 -7.99 -21.85
CA THR A 42 0.44 -6.55 -21.59
C THR A 42 -0.97 -6.07 -21.40
N ASP A 43 -1.96 -6.91 -21.66
CA ASP A 43 -3.31 -6.63 -21.23
C ASP A 43 -3.41 -6.77 -19.70
N LEU A 44 -3.33 -5.63 -19.03
CA LEU A 44 -3.53 -5.53 -17.59
C LEU A 44 -5.03 -5.36 -17.24
N THR A 45 -5.94 -5.55 -18.20
CA THR A 45 -7.38 -5.44 -17.97
C THR A 45 -7.83 -6.52 -17.00
N GLU A 46 -8.33 -6.09 -15.84
CA GLU A 46 -8.94 -6.97 -14.86
C GLU A 46 -10.43 -7.17 -15.20
N ILE A 47 -10.79 -8.36 -15.70
CA ILE A 47 -12.17 -8.72 -16.07
C ILE A 47 -12.94 -9.35 -14.89
N ARG A 48 -12.24 -9.67 -13.80
CA ARG A 48 -12.88 -10.03 -12.53
C ARG A 48 -13.24 -8.73 -11.82
N PRO A 49 -14.46 -8.56 -11.27
CA PRO A 49 -14.68 -7.54 -10.26
C PRO A 49 -13.67 -7.84 -9.17
N LEU A 50 -12.63 -7.01 -9.07
CA LEU A 50 -11.66 -7.14 -8.01
C LEU A 50 -12.41 -6.76 -6.73
N GLU A 51 -13.07 -7.72 -6.07
CA GLU A 51 -13.68 -7.52 -4.75
C GLU A 51 -12.59 -7.38 -3.67
N ARG A 52 -11.50 -6.71 -4.00
CA ARG A 52 -10.59 -6.15 -3.04
C ARG A 52 -11.20 -4.81 -2.62
N ARG A 53 -12.25 -4.90 -1.81
CA ARG A 53 -12.91 -3.74 -1.21
C ARG A 53 -12.03 -3.27 -0.07
N VAL A 54 -11.69 -1.99 -0.10
CA VAL A 54 -11.20 -1.35 1.11
C VAL A 54 -12.36 -1.25 2.08
N ASP A 55 -12.14 -1.49 3.37
CA ASP A 55 -13.22 -1.43 4.36
C ASP A 55 -13.89 -0.05 4.36
N SER A 56 -13.11 1.03 4.21
CA SER A 56 -13.62 2.39 4.00
C SER A 56 -12.62 3.28 3.26
N VAL A 57 -13.13 4.25 2.48
CA VAL A 57 -12.31 5.24 1.76
C VAL A 57 -12.92 6.62 1.92
N PHE A 58 -12.10 7.58 2.32
CA PHE A 58 -12.51 8.97 2.55
C PHE A 58 -11.69 9.92 1.69
N ARG A 59 -12.32 11.02 1.25
CA ARG A 59 -11.57 12.21 0.82
C ARG A 59 -11.49 13.17 2.00
N VAL A 60 -10.28 13.50 2.43
CA VAL A 60 -10.04 14.47 3.49
C VAL A 60 -9.70 15.82 2.85
N ARG A 61 -10.42 16.88 3.24
CA ARG A 61 -10.14 18.26 2.82
C ARG A 61 -9.36 18.96 3.92
N VAL A 62 -8.28 19.61 3.54
CA VAL A 62 -7.44 20.38 4.46
C VAL A 62 -7.66 21.88 4.18
N PRO A 63 -7.94 22.70 5.20
CA PRO A 63 -8.06 24.15 5.01
C PRO A 63 -6.80 24.73 4.36
N GLY A 64 -6.96 25.49 3.27
CA GLY A 64 -5.84 26.05 2.51
C GLY A 64 -5.25 25.14 1.44
N GLU A 65 -5.71 23.88 1.32
CA GLU A 65 -5.35 22.98 0.23
C GLU A 65 -6.51 22.77 -0.73
N GLU A 66 -6.28 22.97 -2.03
CA GLU A 66 -7.32 22.87 -3.05
C GLU A 66 -7.85 21.43 -3.21
N SER A 67 -6.96 20.44 -3.09
CA SER A 67 -7.24 19.06 -3.49
C SER A 67 -7.46 18.10 -2.31
N GLY A 68 -6.76 18.30 -1.19
CA GLY A 68 -6.75 17.37 -0.06
C GLY A 68 -6.13 16.01 -0.41
N PHE A 69 -6.52 14.96 0.31
CA PHE A 69 -5.97 13.60 0.13
C PHE A 69 -7.05 12.51 0.25
N VAL A 70 -6.71 11.28 -0.11
CA VAL A 70 -7.55 10.08 0.04
C VAL A 70 -7.04 9.25 1.22
N LEU A 71 -7.92 8.84 2.11
CA LEU A 71 -7.62 7.99 3.26
C LEU A 71 -8.35 6.66 3.10
N ALA A 72 -7.60 5.59 2.85
CA ALA A 72 -8.06 4.21 2.94
C ALA A 72 -7.96 3.76 4.40
N VAL A 73 -9.01 3.12 4.93
CA VAL A 73 -9.03 2.56 6.28
C VAL A 73 -9.28 1.06 6.19
N GLU A 74 -8.46 0.27 6.86
CA GLU A 74 -8.54 -1.19 6.93
C GLU A 74 -8.53 -1.64 8.38
N SER A 75 -9.39 -2.60 8.74
CA SER A 75 -9.33 -3.28 10.02
C SER A 75 -8.53 -4.57 9.89
N GLN A 76 -7.52 -4.75 10.75
CA GLN A 76 -6.65 -5.93 10.73
C GLN A 76 -6.63 -6.61 12.10
N GLY A 77 -7.04 -7.88 12.12
CA GLY A 77 -7.12 -8.68 13.34
C GLY A 77 -5.93 -9.59 13.63
N LYS A 78 -5.06 -9.85 12.65
CA LYS A 78 -3.81 -10.63 12.79
C LYS A 78 -2.85 -10.31 11.64
N PRO A 79 -1.55 -10.56 11.77
CA PRO A 79 -0.63 -10.45 10.63
C PRO A 79 -1.08 -11.28 9.43
N ASP A 80 -1.05 -10.69 8.24
CA ASP A 80 -1.43 -11.34 6.98
C ASP A 80 -0.57 -10.82 5.82
N PRO A 81 0.47 -11.55 5.39
CA PRO A 81 1.37 -11.11 4.33
C PRO A 81 0.68 -10.80 3.00
N ASP A 82 -0.47 -11.42 2.70
CA ASP A 82 -1.21 -11.18 1.45
C ASP A 82 -1.86 -9.78 1.43
N LYS A 83 -2.11 -9.20 2.60
CA LYS A 83 -2.60 -7.82 2.72
C LYS A 83 -1.60 -6.80 2.21
N HIS A 84 -0.28 -7.05 2.28
CA HIS A 84 0.72 -6.13 1.73
C HIS A 84 0.54 -5.91 0.22
N ASN A 85 0.26 -6.98 -0.55
CA ASN A 85 -0.04 -6.86 -1.97
C ASN A 85 -1.36 -6.11 -2.22
N SER A 86 -2.38 -6.39 -1.40
CA SER A 86 -3.68 -5.73 -1.52
C SER A 86 -3.59 -4.23 -1.24
N TRP A 87 -2.96 -3.84 -0.14
CA TRP A 87 -2.77 -2.46 0.30
C TRP A 87 -1.94 -1.63 -0.68
N THR A 88 -0.84 -2.20 -1.19
CA THR A 88 -0.01 -1.54 -2.21
C THR A 88 -0.79 -1.31 -3.51
N TYR A 89 -1.59 -2.30 -3.94
CA TYR A 89 -2.49 -2.16 -5.07
C TYR A 89 -3.54 -1.06 -4.83
N TYR A 90 -4.17 -1.03 -3.65
CA TYR A 90 -5.18 -0.01 -3.30
C TYR A 90 -4.65 1.40 -3.45
N LEU A 91 -3.48 1.69 -2.88
CA LEU A 91 -2.89 3.02 -2.95
C LEU A 91 -2.54 3.40 -4.39
N ALA A 92 -1.93 2.49 -5.16
CA ALA A 92 -1.62 2.74 -6.57
C ALA A 92 -2.89 3.00 -7.40
N HIS A 93 -3.93 2.18 -7.21
CA HIS A 93 -5.22 2.33 -7.88
C HIS A 93 -5.90 3.65 -7.49
N MET A 94 -5.95 3.99 -6.21
CA MET A 94 -6.54 5.23 -5.71
C MET A 94 -5.81 6.46 -6.24
N TYR A 95 -4.47 6.42 -6.26
CA TYR A 95 -3.67 7.51 -6.81
C TYR A 95 -4.02 7.74 -8.29
N ALA A 96 -4.07 6.68 -9.09
CA ALA A 96 -4.44 6.75 -10.50
C ALA A 96 -5.88 7.23 -10.72
N LYS A 97 -6.84 6.70 -9.94
CA LYS A 97 -8.27 6.97 -10.07
C LYS A 97 -8.67 8.37 -9.61
N TYR A 98 -8.22 8.78 -8.43
CA TYR A 98 -8.65 10.02 -7.80
C TYR A 98 -7.70 11.19 -8.08
N ARG A 99 -6.46 10.91 -8.50
CA ARG A 99 -5.40 11.92 -8.69
C ARG A 99 -5.15 12.75 -7.43
N LEU A 100 -5.28 12.10 -6.27
CA LEU A 100 -5.04 12.67 -4.95
C LEU A 100 -4.04 11.78 -4.20
N PRO A 101 -3.17 12.34 -3.35
CA PRO A 101 -2.26 11.54 -2.51
C PRO A 101 -3.06 10.53 -1.67
N PRO A 102 -2.77 9.21 -1.75
CA PRO A 102 -3.48 8.23 -0.95
C PRO A 102 -2.68 7.87 0.32
N PHE A 103 -3.39 7.71 1.42
CA PHE A 103 -2.86 7.26 2.70
C PHE A 103 -3.59 5.98 3.11
N LEU A 104 -2.86 5.06 3.74
CA LEU A 104 -3.44 3.87 4.35
C LEU A 104 -3.41 4.02 5.87
N LEU A 105 -4.56 3.84 6.50
CA LEU A 105 -4.74 3.69 7.92
C LEU A 105 -5.14 2.25 8.23
N VAL A 106 -4.37 1.58 9.07
CA VAL A 106 -4.67 0.22 9.54
C VAL A 106 -5.07 0.29 11.01
N VAL A 107 -6.26 -0.19 11.32
CA VAL A 107 -6.79 -0.30 12.68
C VAL A 107 -6.55 -1.72 13.18
N CYS A 108 -5.73 -1.86 14.23
CA CYS A 108 -5.29 -3.13 14.79
C CYS A 108 -5.89 -3.38 16.18
N LYS A 109 -6.11 -4.66 16.52
CA LYS A 109 -6.73 -5.09 17.78
C LYS A 109 -5.74 -5.54 18.87
N ASP A 110 -4.46 -5.62 18.55
CA ASP A 110 -3.40 -6.07 19.44
C ASP A 110 -2.05 -5.47 19.02
N LYS A 111 -1.09 -5.44 19.94
CA LYS A 111 0.26 -4.87 19.72
C LYS A 111 1.05 -5.60 18.63
N ALA A 112 0.91 -6.91 18.51
CA ALA A 112 1.68 -7.71 17.55
C ALA A 112 1.26 -7.41 16.10
N THR A 113 -0.05 -7.31 15.87
CA THR A 113 -0.63 -6.92 14.58
C THR A 113 -0.30 -5.46 14.26
N ALA A 114 -0.35 -4.56 15.25
CA ALA A 114 0.02 -3.16 15.06
C ALA A 114 1.51 -2.99 14.68
N ALA A 115 2.40 -3.70 15.35
CA ALA A 115 3.83 -3.70 15.02
C ALA A 115 4.06 -4.24 13.60
N TRP A 116 3.46 -5.38 13.26
CA TRP A 116 3.54 -5.95 11.91
C TRP A 116 3.01 -4.99 10.83
N ALA A 117 1.86 -4.35 11.07
CA ALA A 117 1.25 -3.42 10.12
C ALA A 117 2.05 -2.11 9.97
N SER A 118 2.89 -1.77 10.95
CA SER A 118 3.73 -0.56 10.93
C SER A 118 4.98 -0.74 10.07
N GLU A 119 5.33 -1.98 9.71
CA GLU A 119 6.52 -2.25 8.90
C GLU A 119 6.37 -1.69 7.47
N PRO A 120 7.38 -0.97 6.95
CA PRO A 120 7.35 -0.46 5.59
C PRO A 120 7.22 -1.58 4.55
N ILE A 121 6.23 -1.46 3.66
CA ILE A 121 5.98 -2.44 2.61
C ILE A 121 6.80 -2.05 1.38
N ARG A 122 7.87 -2.80 1.10
CA ARG A 122 8.76 -2.55 -0.04
C ARG A 122 8.34 -3.40 -1.24
N VAL A 123 7.90 -2.74 -2.30
CA VAL A 123 7.66 -3.35 -3.61
C VAL A 123 8.89 -3.18 -4.48
N GLY A 124 9.62 -4.28 -4.65
CA GLY A 124 10.87 -4.33 -5.38
C GLY A 124 11.71 -5.53 -4.96
N ARG A 125 12.97 -5.54 -5.37
CA ARG A 125 13.97 -6.53 -4.93
C ARG A 125 15.20 -5.81 -4.40
N ALA A 126 16.16 -6.57 -3.86
CA ALA A 126 17.39 -6.02 -3.28
C ALA A 126 18.14 -5.06 -4.24
N PHE A 127 18.09 -5.30 -5.55
CA PHE A 127 18.76 -4.45 -6.55
C PHE A 127 18.01 -3.16 -6.88
N HIS A 128 16.69 -3.08 -6.62
CA HIS A 128 15.88 -1.89 -6.89
C HIS A 128 14.53 -1.92 -6.16
N THR A 129 14.20 -0.80 -5.51
CA THR A 129 12.87 -0.58 -4.91
C THR A 129 12.05 0.35 -5.78
N SER A 130 10.91 -0.12 -6.28
CA SER A 130 10.02 0.66 -7.15
C SER A 130 8.99 1.48 -6.36
N MET A 131 8.56 0.96 -5.21
CA MET A 131 7.60 1.63 -4.34
C MET A 131 7.80 1.20 -2.88
N VAL A 132 7.59 2.12 -1.95
CA VAL A 132 7.50 1.83 -0.51
C VAL A 132 6.20 2.43 0.02
N VAL A 133 5.44 1.63 0.75
CA VAL A 133 4.25 2.10 1.48
C VAL A 133 4.57 2.15 2.97
N PHE A 134 4.19 3.24 3.61
CA PHE A 134 4.30 3.45 5.05
C PHE A 134 2.88 3.55 5.61
N PRO A 135 2.31 2.44 6.14
CA PRO A 135 0.98 2.48 6.73
C PRO A 135 0.96 3.38 7.97
N LEU A 136 -0.11 4.15 8.13
CA LEU A 136 -0.48 4.73 9.42
C LEU A 136 -1.17 3.63 10.23
N VAL A 137 -0.82 3.48 11.50
CA VAL A 137 -1.39 2.42 12.34
C VAL A 137 -2.06 3.02 13.57
N LEU A 138 -3.29 2.57 13.83
CA LEU A 138 -4.00 2.82 15.08
C LEU A 138 -4.26 1.48 15.77
N GLY A 139 -3.76 1.34 16.98
CA GLY A 139 -3.96 0.13 17.78
C GLY A 139 -3.30 0.26 19.15
N PRO A 140 -3.33 -0.81 19.94
CA PRO A 140 -2.66 -0.88 21.23
C PRO A 140 -1.18 -0.48 21.15
N GLY A 141 -0.72 0.32 22.11
CA GLY A 141 0.66 0.84 22.16
C GLY A 141 0.90 2.13 21.37
N ILE A 142 0.02 2.51 20.43
CA ILE A 142 0.08 3.82 19.74
C ILE A 142 -0.93 4.81 20.31
N LEU A 143 -2.14 4.36 20.67
CA LEU A 143 -3.10 5.19 21.39
C LEU A 143 -3.00 4.97 22.90
N PRO A 144 -3.07 6.02 23.73
CA PRO A 144 -3.15 5.85 25.18
C PRO A 144 -4.42 5.08 25.58
N VAL A 145 -4.29 4.23 26.60
CA VAL A 145 -5.45 3.60 27.25
C VAL A 145 -6.16 4.70 28.05
N ILE A 146 -7.44 4.92 27.78
CA ILE A 146 -8.26 5.80 28.60
C ILE A 146 -8.81 4.97 29.76
N THR A 147 -8.37 5.29 30.98
CA THR A 147 -8.79 4.58 32.21
C THR A 147 -9.61 5.45 33.14
N GLU A 148 -9.52 6.78 33.02
CA GLU A 148 -10.21 7.72 33.89
C GLU A 148 -11.62 8.08 33.35
N PRO A 149 -12.68 7.96 34.17
CA PRO A 149 -14.06 8.27 33.75
C PRO A 149 -14.23 9.72 33.26
N ASP A 150 -13.55 10.67 33.90
CA ASP A 150 -13.61 12.09 33.52
C ASP A 150 -12.93 12.35 32.17
N GLU A 151 -11.89 11.59 31.83
CA GLU A 151 -11.26 11.66 30.51
C GLU A 151 -12.15 11.02 29.44
N ALA A 152 -12.74 9.86 29.75
CA ALA A 152 -13.69 9.19 28.87
C ALA A 152 -14.92 10.05 28.57
N ALA A 153 -15.42 10.81 29.55
CA ALA A 153 -16.56 11.70 29.39
C ALA A 153 -16.29 12.91 28.48
N ARG A 154 -15.02 13.31 28.29
CA ARG A 154 -14.66 14.42 27.39
C ARG A 154 -14.80 14.06 25.92
N ASP A 155 -14.56 12.79 25.58
CA ASP A 155 -14.75 12.27 24.23
C ASP A 155 -15.10 10.79 24.27
N LEU A 156 -16.41 10.51 24.29
CA LEU A 156 -16.93 9.15 24.32
C LEU A 156 -16.52 8.34 23.08
N GLY A 157 -16.31 8.98 21.93
CA GLY A 157 -15.89 8.31 20.70
C GLY A 157 -14.48 7.75 20.84
N VAL A 158 -13.55 8.58 21.33
CA VAL A 158 -12.17 8.16 21.60
C VAL A 158 -12.12 7.12 22.72
N ALA A 159 -12.93 7.28 23.77
CA ALA A 159 -13.03 6.30 24.86
C ALA A 159 -13.49 4.92 24.36
N VAL A 160 -14.55 4.88 23.54
CA VAL A 160 -15.05 3.64 22.94
C VAL A 160 -14.01 3.03 22.00
N PHE A 161 -13.35 3.84 21.16
CA PHE A 161 -12.29 3.34 20.29
C PHE A 161 -11.12 2.75 21.09
N SER A 162 -10.66 3.44 22.14
CA SER A 162 -9.61 2.96 23.04
C SER A 162 -10.02 1.61 23.65
N ALA A 163 -11.23 1.51 24.21
CA ALA A 163 -11.75 0.26 24.75
C ALA A 163 -11.78 -0.88 23.71
N LEU A 164 -12.25 -0.61 22.49
CA LEU A 164 -12.29 -1.60 21.40
C LEU A 164 -10.90 -2.04 20.93
N ALA A 165 -9.96 -1.09 20.84
CA ALA A 165 -8.57 -1.36 20.45
C ALA A 165 -7.88 -2.28 21.47
N TYR A 166 -8.13 -2.07 22.77
CA TYR A 166 -7.53 -2.85 23.86
C TYR A 166 -8.33 -4.09 24.28
N ALA A 167 -9.56 -4.29 23.80
CA ALA A 167 -10.43 -5.40 24.23
C ALA A 167 -9.85 -6.82 23.98
N SER A 168 -8.92 -6.95 23.03
CA SER A 168 -8.24 -8.22 22.71
C SER A 168 -6.76 -8.23 23.07
N ASP A 169 -6.22 -7.10 23.57
CA ASP A 169 -4.83 -7.00 24.00
C ASP A 169 -4.73 -7.67 25.38
N ARG A 170 -4.13 -8.86 25.42
CA ARG A 170 -3.76 -9.50 26.68
C ARG A 170 -2.34 -9.07 26.98
N ASP A 171 -2.14 -8.40 28.12
CA ASP A 171 -0.82 -8.09 28.68
C ASP A 171 0.07 -9.34 28.79
#